data_AF-A0A830G1I8-F1
#
_entry.id   AF-A0A830G1I8-F1
#
_cell.length_a   1.000
_cell.length_b   1.000
_cell.length_c   1.000
_cell.angle_alpha   90.00
_cell.angle_beta   90.00
_cell.angle_gamma   90.00
#
_symmetry.space_group_name_H-M   'P 1'
#
loop_
_entity.id
_entity.type
_entity.pdbx_description
1 polymer ?
#
loop_
_entity_poly.entity_id
_entity_poly.type
_entity_poly.pdbx_seq_one_letter_code
_entity_poly.pdbx_strand_id
1 'polypeptide(L)' 'MSTARDTDSVLDEFLEHNGHDVEGWDRSYNKKQCPDCGGLHETAADECTVCGWTP' A
#
# COMPACT_ATOMS: atom_id res chain seq x y z
N MET A 1 -10.25 -27.63 1.34
CA MET A 1 -10.45 -26.32 0.70
C MET A 1 -10.54 -25.29 1.81
N SER A 2 -9.56 -24.40 1.95
CA SER A 2 -9.52 -23.40 3.03
C SER A 2 -10.72 -22.45 2.91
N THR A 3 -11.59 -22.42 3.92
CA THR A 3 -12.73 -21.50 4.03
C THR A 3 -12.24 -20.14 4.49
N ALA A 4 -11.46 -19.45 3.65
CA ALA A 4 -10.98 -18.11 3.92
C ALA A 4 -11.77 -17.03 3.17
N ARG A 5 -12.73 -17.41 2.31
CA ARG A 5 -13.43 -16.48 1.41
C ARG A 5 -14.71 -15.87 2.00
N ASP A 6 -15.26 -16.44 3.06
CA ASP A 6 -16.54 -16.02 3.66
C ASP A 6 -16.34 -15.21 4.96
N THR A 7 -15.23 -15.45 5.66
CA THR A 7 -14.90 -14.78 6.93
C THR A 7 -14.40 -13.34 6.73
N ASP A 8 -13.81 -13.03 5.58
CA ASP A 8 -13.17 -11.73 5.30
C ASP A 8 -14.21 -10.58 5.35
N SER A 9 -15.32 -10.73 4.61
CA SER A 9 -16.35 -9.69 4.52
C SER A 9 -17.12 -9.43 5.82
N VAL A 10 -17.34 -10.46 6.64
CA VAL A 10 -18.02 -10.30 7.95
C VAL A 10 -17.11 -9.68 9.00
N LEU A 11 -15.79 -9.85 8.86
CA LEU A 11 -14.80 -9.22 9.70
C LEU A 11 -14.65 -7.73 9.34
N ASP A 12 -14.64 -7.41 8.05
CA ASP A 12 -14.56 -6.03 7.57
C ASP A 12 -15.74 -5.19 8.09
N GLU A 13 -16.97 -5.68 7.95
CA GLU A 13 -18.18 -5.00 8.44
C GLU A 13 -18.15 -4.75 9.96
N PHE A 14 -17.64 -5.72 10.73
CA PHE A 14 -17.47 -5.58 12.17
C PHE A 14 -16.43 -4.50 12.53
N LEU A 15 -15.33 -4.41 11.78
CA LEU A 15 -14.25 -3.45 12.00
C LEU A 15 -14.70 -2.02 11.65
N GLU A 16 -15.37 -1.83 10.51
CA GLU A 16 -15.98 -0.55 10.12
C GLU A 16 -16.96 -0.04 11.17
N HIS A 17 -17.83 -0.93 11.69
CA HIS A 17 -18.80 -0.58 12.72
C HIS A 17 -18.17 -0.08 14.02
N ASN A 18 -16.98 -0.59 14.37
CA ASN A 18 -16.21 -0.18 15.55
C ASN A 18 -15.27 1.01 15.26
N GLY A 19 -15.37 1.63 14.08
CA GLY A 19 -14.61 2.82 13.67
C GLY A 19 -13.19 2.53 13.23
N HIS A 20 -12.87 1.27 12.90
CA HIS A 20 -11.60 0.92 12.26
C HIS A 20 -11.71 1.10 10.76
N ASP A 21 -10.72 1.79 10.19
CA ASP A 21 -10.59 1.93 8.75
C ASP A 21 -10.08 0.60 8.16
N VAL A 22 -10.90 -0.04 7.34
CA VAL A 22 -10.58 -1.30 6.63
C VAL A 22 -9.99 -1.02 5.24
N GLU A 23 -9.24 0.07 5.09
CA GLU A 23 -8.32 0.21 3.96
C GLU A 23 -7.26 -0.90 4.09
N GLY A 24 -7.40 -1.96 3.30
CA GLY A 24 -6.47 -3.10 3.31
C GLY A 24 -5.02 -2.65 3.25
N TRP A 25 -4.15 -3.32 4.02
CA TRP A 25 -2.71 -3.00 4.19
C TRP A 25 -2.09 -2.29 2.99
N ASP A 26 -1.56 -1.07 3.19
CA ASP A 26 -0.74 -0.41 2.19
C ASP A 26 0.53 -1.26 1.97
N ARG A 27 0.54 -2.02 0.87
CA ARG A 27 1.62 -2.93 0.50
C ARG A 27 2.75 -2.12 -0.14
N SER A 28 3.45 -1.34 0.68
CA SER A 28 4.71 -0.74 0.25
C SER A 28 5.81 -1.81 0.24
N TYR A 29 6.13 -2.31 -0.95
CA TYR A 29 7.14 -3.33 -1.21
C TYR A 29 8.59 -2.82 -1.05
N ASN A 30 8.88 -2.06 0.02
CA ASN A 30 10.14 -1.33 0.21
C ASN A 30 10.47 -0.38 -0.95
N LYS A 31 9.49 0.13 -1.69
CA LYS A 31 9.78 1.01 -2.82
C LYS A 31 10.13 2.43 -2.34
N LYS A 32 11.13 3.06 -2.95
CA LYS A 32 11.44 4.48 -2.74
C LYS A 32 10.36 5.33 -3.40
N GLN A 33 9.82 6.29 -2.67
CA GLN A 33 8.90 7.29 -3.25
C GLN A 33 9.67 8.59 -3.51
N CYS A 34 9.56 9.13 -4.73
CA CYS A 34 10.13 10.42 -5.08
C CYS A 34 9.39 11.55 -4.32
N PRO A 35 10.10 12.46 -3.63
CA PRO A 35 9.46 13.52 -2.85
C PRO A 35 8.82 14.62 -3.71
N ASP A 36 9.32 14.84 -4.94
CA ASP A 36 8.81 15.91 -5.81
C ASP A 36 7.54 15.49 -6.56
N CYS A 37 7.47 14.26 -7.05
CA CYS A 37 6.37 13.80 -7.92
C CYS A 37 5.60 12.58 -7.40
N GLY A 38 5.99 12.01 -6.26
CA GLY A 38 5.34 10.83 -5.67
C GLY A 38 5.58 9.51 -6.40
N GLY A 39 6.47 9.48 -7.40
CA GLY A 39 6.78 8.28 -8.19
C GLY A 39 7.40 7.16 -7.36
N LEU A 40 6.98 5.91 -7.60
CA LEU A 40 7.49 4.74 -6.88
C LEU A 40 8.61 4.05 -7.67
N HIS A 41 9.75 3.84 -7.02
CA HIS A 41 10.96 3.26 -7.59
C HIS A 41 11.48 2.12 -6.71
N GLU A 42 12.30 1.25 -7.28
CA GLU A 42 12.99 0.20 -6.50
C GLU A 42 13.96 0.84 -5.48
N THR A 43 14.27 0.13 -4.38
CA THR A 43 15.22 0.64 -3.35
C THR A 43 16.59 1.01 -3.92
N ALA A 44 17.01 0.34 -5.00
CA ALA A 44 18.27 0.58 -5.68
C ALA A 44 18.23 1.74 -6.69
N ALA A 45 17.10 2.45 -6.83
CA ALA A 45 17.03 3.61 -7.71
C ALA A 45 17.77 4.81 -7.09
N ASP A 46 18.60 5.44 -7.93
CA ASP A 46 19.38 6.65 -7.60
C ASP A 46 18.82 7.90 -8.31
N GLU A 47 17.84 7.75 -9.21
CA GLU A 47 17.16 8.84 -9.92
C GLU A 47 15.68 8.51 -10.14
N CYS A 48 14.83 9.54 -10.06
CA CYS A 48 13.42 9.47 -10.43
C CYS A 48 13.26 9.52 -11.96
N THR A 49 12.84 8.43 -12.58
CA THR A 49 12.61 8.34 -14.03
C THR A 49 11.43 9.18 -14.54
N VAL A 50 10.64 9.77 -13.65
CA VAL A 50 9.47 10.59 -14.00
C VAL A 50 9.82 12.07 -14.09
N CYS A 51 10.52 12.61 -13.09
CA CYS A 51 10.85 14.04 -13.00
C CYS A 51 12.36 14.36 -13.01
N GLY A 52 13.23 13.34 -13.02
CA GLY A 52 14.69 13.51 -13.01
C GLY A 52 15.28 13.87 -11.65
N TRP A 53 14.49 13.78 -10.57
CA TRP A 53 14.98 14.08 -9.22
C TRP A 53 16.02 13.05 -8.75
N THR A 54 17.09 13.53 -8.14
CA THR A 54 18.16 12.71 -7.51
C THR A 54 18.29 13.09 -6.03
N PRO A 55 18.47 12.12 -5.10
CA PRO A 55 18.66 12.37 -3.68
C PRO A 55 19.95 13.11 -3.34
#